data_AF-A0AA86RBH1-F1
#
_entry.id   AF-A0AA86RBH1-F1
#
_cell.length_a   1.000
_cell.length_b   1.000
_cell.length_c   1.000
_cell.angle_alpha   90.00
_cell.angle_beta   90.00
_cell.angle_gamma   90.00
#
_symmetry.space_group_name_H-M   'P 1'
#
loop_
_entity.id
_entity.type
_entity.pdbx_description
1 polymer ?
#
loop_
_entity_poly.entity_id
_entity_poly.type
_entity_poly.pdbx_seq_one_letter_code
_entity_poly.pdbx_strand_id
1 'polypeptide(L)'
;MTLCYNLLIENYYTLQQIHYYVHNINKLKSSTVRLYRDRWTNEEDILLENALDLLGINLNAISAVIASKSPIQIYFRMRYLKDKNANFFIPKMNKRSRKNK
;
A
#
# COMPACT_ATOMS: atom_id res chain seq x y z
N MET A 1 28.01 32.37 35.47
CA MET A 1 26.60 31.95 35.55
C MET A 1 25.83 32.15 34.23
N THR A 2 26.08 33.22 33.49
CA THR A 2 25.39 33.55 32.22
C THR A 2 25.73 32.64 31.03
N LEU A 3 26.99 32.23 30.87
CA LEU A 3 27.41 31.36 29.75
C LEU A 3 26.73 29.98 29.76
N CYS A 4 26.63 29.32 30.93
CA CYS A 4 26.00 28.01 31.04
C CYS A 4 24.49 28.07 30.74
N TYR A 5 23.81 29.16 31.12
CA TYR A 5 22.39 29.35 30.87
C TYR A 5 22.09 29.59 29.38
N ASN A 6 22.93 30.38 28.71
CA ASN A 6 22.81 30.61 27.27
C ASN A 6 23.05 29.33 26.47
N LEU A 7 24.06 28.53 26.85
CA LEU A 7 24.31 27.22 26.25
C LEU A 7 23.14 26.24 26.45
N LEU A 8 22.51 26.24 27.62
CA LEU A 8 21.33 25.41 27.87
C LEU A 8 20.13 25.83 27.01
N ILE A 9 19.93 27.13 26.82
CA ILE A 9 18.86 27.67 25.97
C ILE A 9 19.09 27.33 24.50
N GLU A 10 20.31 27.54 24.00
CA GLU A 10 20.66 27.21 22.61
C GLU A 10 20.53 25.70 22.35
N ASN A 11 20.96 24.86 23.30
CA ASN A 11 20.77 23.41 23.22
C ASN A 11 19.27 23.03 23.24
N TYR A 12 18.44 23.72 24.03
CA TYR A 12 17.00 23.47 24.03
C TYR A 12 16.35 23.83 22.68
N TYR A 13 16.67 25.00 22.11
CA TYR A 13 16.11 25.41 20.82
C TYR A 13 16.55 24.51 19.68
N THR A 14 17.82 24.09 19.65
CA THR A 14 18.33 23.17 18.64
C THR A 14 17.66 21.80 18.73
N LEU A 15 17.45 21.26 19.94
CA LEU A 15 16.69 20.02 20.14
C LEU A 15 15.24 20.14 19.65
N GLN A 16 14.58 21.28 19.93
CA GLN A 16 13.21 21.52 19.47
C GLN A 16 13.12 21.58 17.93
N GLN A 17 14.10 22.21 17.28
CA GLN A 17 14.19 22.25 15.82
C GLN A 17 14.45 20.86 15.23
N ILE A 18 15.38 20.09 15.79
CA ILE A 18 15.66 18.72 15.35
C ILE A 18 14.40 17.85 15.46
N HIS A 19 13.69 17.92 16.58
CA HIS A 19 12.45 17.18 16.77
C HIS A 19 11.40 17.52 15.69
N TYR A 20 11.22 18.81 15.40
CA TYR A 20 10.31 19.27 14.34
C TYR A 20 10.68 18.70 12.97
N TYR A 21 11.96 18.78 12.58
CA TYR A 21 12.40 18.26 11.29
C TYR A 21 12.28 16.74 11.19
N VAL A 22 12.66 16.00 12.24
CA VAL A 22 12.54 14.54 12.27
C VAL A 22 11.08 14.10 12.12
N HIS A 23 10.16 14.74 12.85
CA HIS A 23 8.73 14.45 12.73
C HIS A 23 8.23 14.65 11.29
N ASN A 24 8.61 15.77 10.65
CA ASN A 24 8.19 16.06 9.28
C ASN A 24 8.81 15.09 8.25
N ILE A 25 10.08 14.73 8.41
CA ILE A 25 10.73 13.72 7.56
C ILE A 25 10.01 12.38 7.68
N ASN A 26 9.67 11.95 8.89
CA ASN A 26 8.96 10.68 9.11
C ASN A 26 7.55 10.72 8.51
N LYS A 27 6.85 11.85 8.61
CA LYS A 27 5.55 12.07 7.97
C LYS A 27 5.64 12.01 6.44
N LEU A 28 6.67 12.60 5.84
CA LEU A 28 6.91 12.54 4.39
C LEU A 28 7.32 11.14 3.93
N LYS A 29 8.14 10.43 4.71
CA LYS A 29 8.50 9.03 4.43
C LYS A 29 7.26 8.12 4.43
N SER A 30 6.38 8.25 5.43
CA SER A 30 5.18 7.42 5.48
C SER A 30 4.20 7.70 4.34
N SER A 31 4.05 8.97 3.94
CA SER A 31 3.20 9.33 2.80
C SER A 31 3.77 8.86 1.46
N THR A 32 5.08 8.99 1.24
CA THR A 32 5.74 8.52 0.01
C THR A 32 5.72 7.00 -0.12
N VAL A 33 5.95 6.26 0.97
CA VAL A 33 5.83 4.79 1.01
C VAL A 33 4.39 4.37 0.67
N ARG A 34 3.38 5.07 1.18
CA ARG A 34 1.97 4.79 0.86
C ARG A 34 1.68 5.01 -0.63
N LEU A 35 2.11 6.14 -1.19
CA LEU A 35 1.94 6.45 -2.62
C LEU A 35 2.65 5.44 -3.54
N TYR A 36 3.80 4.92 -3.11
CA TYR A 36 4.49 3.85 -3.84
C TYR A 36 3.70 2.53 -3.78
N ARG A 37 3.19 2.15 -2.60
CA ARG A 37 2.39 0.93 -2.41
C ARG A 37 1.09 0.93 -3.20
N ASP A 38 0.48 2.10 -3.40
CA ASP A 38 -0.75 2.27 -4.17
C ASP A 38 -0.53 2.21 -5.70
N ARG A 39 0.72 2.37 -6.18
CA ARG A 39 1.04 2.21 -7.61
C ARG A 39 1.09 0.74 -7.98
N TRP A 40 0.48 0.42 -9.12
CA TRP A 40 0.52 -0.89 -9.74
C TRP A 40 1.61 -0.93 -10.79
N THR A 41 2.46 -1.95 -10.73
CA THR A 41 3.49 -2.22 -11.74
C THR A 41 2.98 -3.23 -12.77
N ASN A 42 3.63 -3.29 -13.94
CA ASN A 42 3.28 -4.26 -14.97
C ASN A 42 3.49 -5.72 -14.49
N GLU A 43 4.51 -5.95 -13.66
CA GLU A 43 4.78 -7.27 -13.06
C GLU A 43 3.65 -7.70 -12.12
N GLU A 44 3.13 -6.76 -11.31
CA GLU A 44 1.97 -7.01 -10.44
C GLU A 44 0.70 -7.31 -11.23
N ASP A 45 0.50 -6.66 -12.39
CA ASP A 45 -0.63 -6.96 -13.27
C ASP A 45 -0.52 -8.37 -13.89
N ILE A 46 0.67 -8.78 -14.32
CA ILE A 46 0.92 -10.14 -14.85
C ILE A 46 0.72 -11.18 -13.75
N LEU A 47 1.21 -10.92 -12.52
CA LEU A 47 0.98 -11.79 -11.38
C LEU A 47 -0.51 -11.90 -11.03
N LEU A 48 -1.25 -10.80 -11.14
CA LEU A 48 -2.69 -10.79 -10.92
C LEU A 48 -3.43 -11.65 -11.94
N GLU A 49 -3.11 -11.53 -13.22
CA GLU A 49 -3.70 -12.36 -14.29
C GLU A 49 -3.42 -13.85 -14.05
N ASN A 50 -2.16 -14.21 -13.81
CA ASN A 50 -1.77 -15.59 -13.51
C ASN A 50 -2.46 -16.14 -12.26
N ALA A 51 -2.56 -15.32 -11.20
CA ALA A 51 -3.22 -15.71 -9.97
C ALA A 51 -4.74 -15.87 -10.15
N LEU A 52 -5.38 -15.07 -11.00
CA LEU A 52 -6.79 -15.22 -11.34
C LEU A 52 -7.05 -16.52 -12.08
N ASP A 53 -6.18 -16.91 -13.01
CA ASP A 53 -6.31 -18.16 -13.76
C ASP A 53 -6.14 -19.38 -12.84
N LEU A 54 -5.19 -19.33 -11.90
CA LEU A 54 -4.89 -20.43 -10.98
C LEU A 54 -5.87 -20.55 -9.80
N LEU A 55 -6.22 -19.42 -9.17
CA LEU A 55 -6.95 -19.38 -7.89
C LEU A 55 -8.41 -18.96 -8.04
N GLY A 56 -8.82 -18.47 -9.21
CA GLY A 56 -10.12 -17.84 -9.42
C GLY A 56 -10.27 -16.54 -8.63
N ILE A 57 -11.51 -16.09 -8.38
CA ILE A 57 -11.77 -14.89 -7.55
C ILE A 57 -11.66 -15.22 -6.05
N ASN A 58 -10.45 -15.54 -5.59
CA ASN A 58 -10.13 -15.62 -4.17
C ASN A 58 -9.17 -14.49 -3.79
N LEU A 59 -9.72 -13.33 -3.45
CA LEU A 59 -8.95 -12.10 -3.20
C LEU A 59 -7.94 -12.24 -2.07
N ASN A 60 -8.24 -13.05 -1.05
CA ASN A 60 -7.32 -13.29 0.06
C ASN A 60 -6.11 -14.13 -0.40
N ALA A 61 -6.34 -15.18 -1.20
CA ALA A 61 -5.25 -15.97 -1.77
C ALA A 61 -4.41 -15.16 -2.76
N ILE A 62 -5.05 -14.36 -3.62
CA ILE A 62 -4.35 -13.47 -4.56
C ILE A 62 -3.53 -12.41 -3.80
N SER A 63 -4.03 -11.86 -2.69
CA SER A 63 -3.26 -10.93 -1.86
C SER A 63 -2.05 -11.56 -1.19
N ALA A 64 -2.04 -12.88 -0.98
CA ALA A 64 -0.85 -13.57 -0.49
C ALA A 64 0.22 -13.71 -1.59
N VAL A 65 -0.19 -13.83 -2.86
CA VAL A 65 0.72 -13.84 -4.02
C VAL A 65 1.28 -12.44 -4.27
N ILE A 66 0.44 -11.41 -4.22
CA ILE A 66 0.81 -10.00 -4.40
C ILE A 66 0.87 -9.34 -3.01
N ALA A 67 1.84 -9.75 -2.19
CA ALA A 67 1.94 -9.37 -0.78
C ALA A 67 1.96 -7.84 -0.52
N SER A 68 2.33 -7.04 -1.52
CA SER A 68 2.29 -5.58 -1.48
C SER A 68 0.86 -5.01 -1.48
N LYS A 69 -0.14 -5.74 -2.00
CA LYS A 69 -1.50 -5.27 -2.25
C LYS A 69 -2.54 -6.00 -1.37
N SER A 70 -3.46 -5.22 -0.83
CA SER A 70 -4.59 -5.73 -0.05
C SER A 70 -5.70 -6.28 -0.96
N PRO A 71 -6.58 -7.18 -0.44
CA PRO A 71 -7.73 -7.70 -1.18
C PRO A 71 -8.60 -6.62 -1.82
N ILE A 72 -8.79 -5.49 -1.12
CA ILE A 72 -9.59 -4.37 -1.62
C ILE A 72 -8.91 -3.67 -2.80
N GLN A 73 -7.58 -3.47 -2.74
CA GLN A 73 -6.82 -2.88 -3.85
C GLN A 73 -6.85 -3.80 -5.08
N ILE A 74 -6.73 -5.11 -4.88
CA ILE A 74 -6.83 -6.12 -5.95
C ILE A 74 -8.20 -6.05 -6.63
N TYR A 75 -9.29 -6.00 -5.85
CA TYR A 75 -10.64 -5.87 -6.39
C TYR A 75 -10.80 -4.63 -7.27
N PHE A 76 -10.34 -3.47 -6.79
CA PHE A 76 -10.41 -2.24 -7.57
C PHE A 76 -9.52 -2.29 -8.82
N ARG A 77 -8.35 -2.92 -8.74
CA ARG A 77 -7.48 -3.09 -9.90
C ARG A 77 -8.12 -3.99 -10.95
N MET A 78 -8.67 -5.13 -10.58
CA MET A 78 -9.37 -6.03 -11.51
C MET A 78 -10.50 -5.30 -12.25
N ARG A 79 -11.27 -4.49 -11.52
CA ARG A 79 -12.33 -3.67 -12.11
C ARG A 79 -11.76 -2.66 -13.12
N TYR A 80 -10.71 -1.94 -12.73
CA TYR A 80 -10.03 -0.99 -13.62
C TYR A 80 -9.46 -1.66 -14.87
N LEU A 81 -8.83 -2.83 -14.73
CA LEU A 81 -8.27 -3.58 -15.86
C LEU A 81 -9.35 -4.09 -16.81
N LYS A 82 -10.49 -4.55 -16.27
CA LYS A 82 -11.66 -4.92 -17.08
C LYS A 82 -12.22 -3.74 -17.86
N ASP A 83 -12.31 -2.57 -17.22
CA ASP A 83 -12.83 -1.36 -17.86
C ASP A 83 -11.87 -0.85 -18.96
N LYS A 84 -10.56 -1.01 -18.77
CA LYS A 84 -9.52 -0.60 -19.73
C LYS A 84 -9.32 -1.60 -20.88
N ASN A 85 -9.44 -2.90 -20.60
CA ASN A 85 -9.19 -3.98 -21.55
C ASN A 85 -10.39 -4.93 -21.58
N ALA A 86 -11.19 -4.85 -22.64
CA ALA A 86 -12.36 -5.70 -22.83
C ALA A 86 -12.03 -7.20 -22.88
N ASN A 87 -10.79 -7.57 -23.20
CA ASN A 87 -10.32 -8.95 -23.23
C ASN A 87 -9.80 -9.46 -21.88
N PHE A 88 -9.74 -8.60 -20.85
CA PHE A 88 -9.31 -9.01 -19.51
C PHE A 88 -10.31 -10.00 -18.91
N PHE A 89 -9.86 -11.24 -18.73
CA PHE A 89 -10.71 -12.32 -18.23
C PHE A 89 -10.82 -12.24 -16.70
N ILE A 90 -12.06 -12.21 -16.21
CA ILE A 90 -12.35 -12.39 -14.79
C ILE A 90 -13.16 -13.69 -14.65
N PRO A 91 -12.59 -14.73 -14.01
CA PRO A 91 -13.29 -15.99 -13.78
C PRO A 91 -14.63 -15.76 -13.07
N LYS A 92 -15.70 -16.48 -13.43
CA LYS A 92 -16.98 -16.33 -12.71
C LYS A 92 -16.85 -16.90 -11.29
N MET A 93 -17.26 -16.12 -10.29
CA MET A 93 -17.33 -16.56 -8.89
C MET A 93 -18.17 -17.83 -8.77
N ASN A 94 -17.63 -18.88 -8.14
CA ASN A 94 -18.35 -20.13 -7.92
C ASN A 94 -19.48 -19.90 -6.90
N LYS A 95 -20.74 -19.94 -7.36
CA LYS A 95 -21.94 -19.66 -6.53
C LYS A 95 -22.12 -20.65 -5.34
N ARG A 96 -21.35 -21.74 -5.31
CA ARG A 96 -21.46 -22.80 -4.30
C ARG A 96 -20.92 -22.42 -2.92
N SER A 97 -20.06 -21.39 -2.80
CA SER A 97 -19.51 -20.97 -1.50
C SER A 97 -20.50 -20.22 -0.59
N ARG A 98 -21.68 -19.82 -1.10
CA ARG A 98 -22.70 -19.09 -0.33
C ARG A 98 -23.67 -19.97 0.46
N LYS A 99 -23.65 -21.30 0.29
CA LYS A 99 -24.67 -22.19 0.85
C LYS A 99 -24.37 -22.80 2.23
N ASN A 100 -23.20 -22.54 2.81
CA ASN A 100 -22.88 -23.04 4.14
C ASN A 100 -22.67 -21.85 5.08
N LYS A 101 -23.78 -21.36 5.65
CA LYS A 101 -23.76 -20.52 6.84
C LYS A 101 -24.93 -20.92 7.72
#